data_AF-A0A843L0P2-F1
#
_entry.id   AF-A0A843L0P2-F1
#
_cell.length_a   1.000
_cell.length_b   1.000
_cell.length_c   1.000
_cell.angle_alpha   90.00
_cell.angle_beta   90.00
_cell.angle_gamma   90.00
#
_symmetry.space_group_name_H-M   'P 1'
#
loop_
_entity.id
_entity.type
_entity.pdbx_description
1 polymer ?
#
loop_
_entity_poly.entity_id
_entity_poly.type
_entity_poly.pdbx_seq_one_letter_code
_entity_poly.pdbx_strand_id
1 'polypeptide(L)'
;RHEPPARTETVAEERPETRVKAPAHLSAADLQVYLKGMDYPAEKQDLVARAKGNNAPEGVIEVFEGFGDRTYRSPAEVSEEFGSKTRGERRETVAEERPEARTRPPSRISAADFQVYLKGMDYPAGRQDLVARARKNNAPEGVIDVIEQFGDRTYRSAAEVSEEFGKVR
;
A
#
# COMPACT_ATOMS: atom_id res chain seq x y z
N ARG A 1 -43.09 -15.99 -46.72
CA ARG A 1 -42.72 -14.83 -45.87
C ARG A 1 -43.29 -15.09 -44.49
N HIS A 2 -42.47 -15.54 -43.53
CA HIS A 2 -42.75 -15.47 -42.10
C HIS A 2 -41.44 -15.74 -41.36
N GLU A 3 -40.73 -14.67 -41.03
CA GLU A 3 -39.75 -14.63 -39.94
C GLU A 3 -40.34 -13.68 -38.89
N PRO A 4 -40.46 -14.10 -37.63
CA PRO A 4 -40.52 -13.19 -36.51
C PRO A 4 -39.09 -12.91 -36.00
N PRO A 5 -38.70 -11.66 -35.74
CA PRO A 5 -37.48 -11.40 -34.99
C PRO A 5 -37.77 -11.14 -33.51
N ALA A 6 -36.85 -11.67 -32.69
CA ALA A 6 -36.37 -11.15 -31.42
C ALA A 6 -37.36 -11.06 -30.24
N ARG A 7 -37.02 -11.77 -29.16
CA ARG A 7 -36.18 -11.19 -28.10
C ARG A 7 -35.74 -12.28 -27.12
N THR A 8 -34.44 -12.29 -26.90
CA THR A 8 -33.71 -13.05 -25.89
C THR A 8 -34.27 -12.81 -24.49
N GLU A 9 -34.59 -13.90 -23.80
CA GLU A 9 -34.51 -13.97 -22.34
C GLU A 9 -33.07 -13.72 -21.90
N THR A 10 -32.89 -12.82 -20.94
CA THR A 10 -31.92 -13.00 -19.86
C THR A 10 -32.39 -12.15 -18.68
N VAL A 11 -33.03 -12.83 -17.73
CA VAL A 11 -33.26 -12.36 -16.37
C VAL A 11 -32.00 -12.67 -15.56
N ALA A 12 -31.36 -11.64 -15.03
CA ALA A 12 -30.43 -11.64 -13.90
C ALA A 12 -30.26 -10.15 -13.55
N GLU A 13 -30.42 -9.65 -12.33
CA GLU A 13 -30.54 -10.22 -11.00
C GLU A 13 -31.09 -9.10 -10.10
N GLU A 14 -31.61 -9.48 -8.94
CA GLU A 14 -32.32 -8.65 -7.98
C GLU A 14 -31.47 -7.55 -7.29
N ARG A 15 -32.10 -6.38 -7.09
CA ARG A 15 -32.15 -5.48 -5.90
C ARG A 15 -30.97 -5.54 -4.88
N PRO A 16 -30.47 -4.39 -4.34
CA PRO A 16 -31.36 -3.38 -3.76
C PRO A 16 -30.93 -1.91 -3.94
N GLU A 17 -31.91 -1.06 -4.22
CA GLU A 17 -31.82 0.38 -4.01
C GLU A 17 -31.90 0.68 -2.49
N THR A 18 -30.81 0.41 -1.78
CA THR A 18 -30.63 0.90 -0.41
C THR A 18 -30.27 2.38 -0.44
N ARG A 19 -31.29 3.19 -0.15
CA ARG A 19 -31.23 4.31 0.80
C ARG A 19 -30.14 5.37 0.56
N VAL A 20 -30.60 6.50 0.04
CA VAL A 20 -30.12 7.88 0.23
C VAL A 20 -29.25 8.06 1.49
N LYS A 21 -27.92 8.06 1.32
CA LYS A 21 -26.92 8.75 2.15
C LYS A 21 -25.75 9.14 1.24
N ALA A 22 -25.25 10.36 1.41
CA ALA A 22 -24.10 10.93 0.68
C ALA A 22 -22.93 9.94 0.50
N PRO A 23 -22.15 10.03 -0.60
CA PRO A 23 -21.24 8.99 -1.04
C PRO A 23 -20.00 8.91 -0.15
N ALA A 24 -20.10 8.22 0.98
CA ALA A 24 -18.98 7.94 1.87
C ALA A 24 -18.24 6.63 1.53
N HIS A 25 -18.68 5.91 0.49
CA HIS A 25 -18.16 4.60 0.10
C HIS A 25 -18.02 4.46 -1.42
N LEU A 26 -17.33 5.39 -2.08
CA LEU A 26 -16.87 5.13 -3.45
C LEU A 26 -15.87 3.96 -3.39
N SER A 27 -16.10 2.93 -4.20
CA SER A 27 -15.18 1.79 -4.36
C SER A 27 -14.51 1.81 -5.73
N ALA A 28 -13.36 1.13 -5.85
CA ALA A 28 -12.69 0.94 -7.14
C ALA A 28 -13.61 0.26 -8.16
N ALA A 29 -14.48 -0.64 -7.69
CA ALA A 29 -15.47 -1.31 -8.53
C ALA A 29 -16.48 -0.33 -9.13
N ASP A 30 -16.94 0.66 -8.35
CA ASP A 30 -17.89 1.67 -8.83
C ASP A 30 -17.27 2.53 -9.93
N LEU A 31 -15.99 2.90 -9.80
CA LEU A 31 -15.26 3.63 -10.84
C LEU A 31 -15.23 2.87 -12.17
N GLN A 32 -15.00 1.56 -12.13
CA GLN A 32 -14.93 0.73 -13.33
C GLN A 32 -16.27 0.68 -14.08
N VAL A 33 -17.41 0.78 -13.38
CA VAL A 33 -18.73 0.85 -14.03
C VAL A 33 -18.83 2.06 -14.96
N TYR A 34 -18.30 3.20 -14.53
CA TYR A 34 -18.27 4.44 -15.33
C TYR A 34 -17.18 4.46 -16.41
N LEU A 35 -16.28 3.48 -16.42
CA LEU A 35 -15.25 3.31 -17.45
C LEU A 35 -15.54 2.12 -18.38
N LYS A 36 -16.74 1.55 -18.31
CA LYS A 36 -17.12 0.39 -19.12
C LYS A 36 -17.02 0.72 -20.62
N GLY A 37 -16.37 -0.16 -21.37
CA GLY A 37 -16.14 0.02 -22.82
C GLY A 37 -15.12 1.11 -23.15
N MET A 38 -14.22 1.42 -22.22
CA MET A 38 -13.04 2.24 -22.49
C MET A 38 -11.94 1.37 -23.12
N ASP A 39 -11.26 1.90 -24.13
CA ASP A 39 -10.09 1.29 -24.74
C ASP A 39 -8.82 1.72 -23.97
N TYR A 40 -7.97 0.74 -23.68
CA TYR A 40 -6.70 0.98 -23.00
C TYR A 40 -5.55 0.79 -24.01
N PRO A 41 -4.46 1.58 -23.93
CA PRO A 41 -4.14 2.54 -22.86
C PRO A 41 -4.96 3.84 -22.87
N ALA A 42 -5.31 4.34 -21.68
CA ALA A 42 -6.06 5.59 -21.48
C ALA A 42 -5.32 6.53 -20.52
N GLU A 43 -5.41 7.84 -20.76
CA GLU A 43 -4.83 8.85 -19.86
C GLU A 43 -5.84 9.32 -18.82
N LYS A 44 -5.38 10.06 -17.80
CA LYS A 44 -6.24 10.68 -16.79
C LYS A 44 -7.41 11.45 -17.41
N GLN A 45 -7.14 12.23 -18.45
CA GLN A 45 -8.16 13.05 -19.12
C GLN A 45 -9.21 12.17 -19.82
N ASP A 46 -8.82 11.04 -20.41
CA ASP A 46 -9.75 10.09 -21.00
C ASP A 46 -10.65 9.46 -19.92
N LEU A 47 -10.10 9.16 -18.74
CA LEU A 47 -10.88 8.62 -17.61
C LEU A 47 -11.98 9.61 -17.19
N VAL A 48 -11.61 10.88 -17.03
CA VAL A 48 -12.55 11.96 -16.70
C VAL A 48 -13.59 12.14 -17.80
N ALA A 49 -13.17 12.21 -19.07
CA ALA A 49 -14.08 12.39 -20.20
C ALA A 49 -15.07 11.23 -20.34
N ARG A 50 -14.59 9.99 -20.18
CA ARG A 50 -15.42 8.79 -20.24
C ARG A 50 -16.41 8.72 -19.07
N ALA A 51 -15.94 9.01 -17.86
CA ALA A 51 -16.77 9.06 -16.67
C ALA A 51 -17.87 10.13 -16.79
N LYS A 52 -17.53 11.35 -17.27
CA LYS A 52 -18.51 12.41 -17.56
C LYS A 52 -19.54 11.95 -18.61
N GLY A 53 -19.08 11.30 -19.69
CA GLY A 53 -19.97 10.74 -20.71
C GLY A 53 -20.93 9.68 -20.19
N ASN A 54 -20.54 8.94 -19.16
CA ASN A 54 -21.35 7.91 -18.49
C ASN A 54 -22.15 8.45 -17.29
N ASN A 55 -22.32 9.77 -17.15
CA ASN A 55 -23.02 10.42 -16.02
C ASN A 55 -22.47 10.01 -14.65
N ALA A 56 -21.14 9.94 -14.52
CA ALA A 56 -20.51 9.68 -13.24
C ALA A 56 -20.79 10.80 -12.23
N PRO A 57 -20.99 10.48 -10.94
CA PRO A 57 -21.21 11.48 -9.90
C PRO A 57 -19.95 12.32 -9.67
N GLU A 58 -20.12 13.51 -9.15
CA GLU A 58 -19.04 14.49 -8.99
C GLU A 58 -17.86 13.97 -8.14
N GLY A 59 -18.14 13.17 -7.11
CA GLY A 59 -17.10 12.50 -6.33
C GLY A 59 -16.27 11.48 -7.12
N VAL A 60 -16.82 10.86 -8.16
CA VAL A 60 -16.07 10.00 -9.08
C VAL A 60 -15.19 10.82 -10.01
N ILE A 61 -15.69 11.97 -10.47
CA ILE A 61 -14.91 12.90 -11.30
C ILE A 61 -13.73 13.47 -10.50
N GLU A 62 -13.95 13.94 -9.28
CA GLU A 62 -12.93 14.46 -8.38
C GLU A 62 -11.81 13.43 -8.11
N VAL A 63 -12.20 12.16 -7.94
CA VAL A 63 -11.27 11.05 -7.79
C VAL A 63 -10.37 10.92 -9.02
N PHE A 64 -10.93 10.90 -10.22
CA PHE A 64 -10.15 10.81 -11.46
C PHE A 64 -9.32 12.07 -11.74
N GLU A 65 -9.80 13.26 -11.37
CA GLU A 65 -9.01 14.49 -11.47
C GLU A 65 -7.80 14.46 -10.53
N GLY A 66 -7.94 13.79 -9.39
CA GLY A 66 -6.83 13.56 -8.47
C GLY A 66 -5.78 12.58 -9.00
N PHE A 67 -6.11 11.67 -9.92
CA PHE A 67 -5.19 10.61 -10.37
C PHE A 67 -3.88 11.16 -10.94
N GLY A 68 -2.80 10.39 -10.82
CA GLY A 68 -1.53 10.75 -11.44
C GLY A 68 -1.66 10.87 -12.96
N ASP A 69 -0.96 11.82 -13.57
CA ASP A 69 -0.83 11.99 -15.01
C ASP A 69 0.06 10.88 -15.58
N ARG A 70 -0.50 9.67 -15.65
CA ARG A 70 0.12 8.49 -16.23
C ARG A 70 -0.85 7.78 -17.16
N THR A 71 -0.28 6.98 -18.05
CA THR A 71 -1.05 6.10 -18.92
C THR A 71 -1.47 4.86 -18.15
N TYR A 72 -2.78 4.69 -17.99
CA TYR A 72 -3.38 3.49 -17.43
C TYR A 72 -3.55 2.48 -18.54
N ARG A 73 -3.04 1.25 -18.36
CA ARG A 73 -3.10 0.20 -19.40
C ARG A 73 -4.22 -0.80 -19.19
N SER A 74 -4.88 -0.72 -18.04
CA SER A 74 -5.97 -1.62 -17.70
C SER A 74 -6.88 -1.01 -16.63
N PRO A 75 -8.14 -1.47 -16.52
CA PRO A 75 -9.03 -1.07 -15.43
C PRO A 75 -8.51 -1.49 -14.04
N ALA A 76 -7.62 -2.49 -13.99
CA ALA A 76 -6.93 -2.88 -12.77
C ALA A 76 -5.99 -1.76 -12.29
N GLU A 77 -5.18 -1.16 -13.18
CA GLU A 77 -4.27 -0.05 -12.82
C GLU A 77 -5.02 1.20 -12.32
N VAL A 78 -6.22 1.46 -12.85
CA VAL A 78 -7.13 2.52 -12.39
C VAL A 78 -7.64 2.24 -10.98
N SER A 79 -7.95 0.97 -10.70
CA SER A 79 -8.43 0.52 -9.38
C SER A 79 -7.34 0.55 -8.32
N GLU A 80 -6.12 0.17 -8.70
CA GLU A 80 -4.94 0.28 -7.84
C GLU A 80 -4.66 1.75 -7.50
N GLU A 81 -4.85 2.66 -8.45
CA GLU A 81 -4.68 4.09 -8.19
C GLU A 81 -5.72 4.63 -7.21
N PHE A 82 -6.99 4.23 -7.39
CA PHE A 82 -8.04 4.58 -6.44
C PHE A 82 -7.75 4.05 -5.02
N GLY A 83 -7.35 2.77 -4.92
CA GLY A 83 -7.01 2.13 -3.66
C GLY A 83 -5.80 2.77 -2.99
N SER A 84 -4.83 3.26 -3.78
CA SER A 84 -3.67 3.99 -3.28
C SER A 84 -4.06 5.36 -2.72
N LYS A 85 -5.02 6.06 -3.34
CA LYS A 85 -5.53 7.35 -2.86
C LYS A 85 -6.41 7.25 -1.62
N THR A 86 -7.39 6.34 -1.61
CA THR A 86 -8.29 6.15 -0.46
C THR A 86 -7.58 5.53 0.74
N ARG A 87 -6.54 4.72 0.53
CA ARG A 87 -5.68 4.22 1.62
C ARG A 87 -4.62 5.24 2.06
N GLY A 88 -4.38 6.28 1.26
CA GLY A 88 -3.45 7.37 1.53
C GLY A 88 -3.89 8.32 2.65
N GLU A 89 -5.18 8.42 2.97
CA GLU A 89 -5.70 9.32 4.01
C GLU A 89 -5.65 8.74 5.44
N ARG A 90 -5.05 7.56 5.63
CA ARG A 90 -4.67 7.04 6.97
C ARG A 90 -3.19 6.72 7.12
N ARG A 91 -2.33 7.23 6.24
CA ARG A 91 -0.89 7.31 6.49
C ARG A 91 -0.37 8.60 5.88
N GLU A 92 -0.16 9.58 6.76
CA GLU A 92 0.88 10.57 6.57
C GLU A 92 2.10 9.95 5.87
N THR A 93 2.51 10.63 4.81
CA THR A 93 3.80 10.54 4.10
C THR A 93 3.92 9.56 2.91
N VAL A 94 3.72 10.19 1.74
CA VAL A 94 4.56 10.17 0.52
C VAL A 94 4.14 9.22 -0.61
N ALA A 95 3.75 9.90 -1.69
CA ALA A 95 3.52 9.46 -3.05
C ALA A 95 4.80 9.01 -3.78
N GLU A 96 4.60 8.19 -4.82
CA GLU A 96 5.56 7.82 -5.89
C GLU A 96 6.83 7.06 -5.45
N GLU A 97 7.45 6.13 -6.17
CA GLU A 97 7.43 5.67 -7.56
C GLU A 97 7.71 4.15 -7.60
N ARG A 98 7.57 3.51 -8.77
CA ARG A 98 8.07 2.15 -9.05
C ARG A 98 9.63 2.16 -9.12
N PRO A 99 10.26 0.98 -9.15
CA PRO A 99 11.34 0.58 -8.25
C PRO A 99 12.70 1.19 -8.63
N GLU A 100 13.52 1.59 -7.65
CA GLU A 100 14.98 1.37 -7.60
C GLU A 100 15.62 2.23 -6.49
N ALA A 101 16.47 1.59 -5.70
CA ALA A 101 17.61 2.15 -4.99
C ALA A 101 17.45 3.47 -4.19
N ARG A 102 17.63 3.32 -2.86
CA ARG A 102 18.25 4.25 -1.88
C ARG A 102 17.31 5.04 -0.94
N THR A 103 17.36 4.56 0.31
CA THR A 103 17.48 5.34 1.55
C THR A 103 16.26 6.15 1.97
N ARG A 104 15.25 5.46 2.50
CA ARG A 104 14.46 6.02 3.62
C ARG A 104 15.36 6.02 4.86
N PRO A 105 15.41 7.08 5.69
CA PRO A 105 16.10 7.00 6.97
C PRO A 105 15.40 5.90 7.80
N PRO A 106 16.14 4.88 8.30
CA PRO A 106 15.57 4.01 9.31
C PRO A 106 15.36 4.91 10.54
N SER A 107 14.27 4.88 11.28
CA SER A 107 14.20 3.98 12.43
C SER A 107 13.04 4.42 13.32
N ARG A 108 11.93 3.67 13.29
CA ARG A 108 11.23 3.36 14.53
C ARG A 108 11.18 1.86 14.74
N ILE A 109 12.34 1.21 14.66
CA ILE A 109 12.45 -0.17 15.12
C ILE A 109 12.21 -0.12 16.63
N SER A 110 11.15 -0.80 17.08
CA SER A 110 10.88 -0.91 18.51
C SER A 110 11.85 -1.91 19.13
N ALA A 111 12.13 -1.77 20.42
CA ALA A 111 12.98 -2.71 21.13
C ALA A 111 12.50 -4.18 20.99
N ALA A 112 11.18 -4.37 20.92
CA ALA A 112 10.57 -5.67 20.66
C ALA A 112 10.96 -6.25 19.29
N ASP A 113 10.85 -5.47 18.21
CA ASP A 113 11.26 -5.89 16.87
C ASP A 113 12.76 -6.16 16.82
N PHE A 114 13.55 -5.33 17.49
CA PHE A 114 15.00 -5.50 17.60
C PHE A 114 15.36 -6.85 18.24
N GLN A 115 14.67 -7.24 19.32
CA GLN A 115 14.90 -8.52 19.99
C GLN A 115 14.54 -9.73 19.12
N VAL A 116 13.60 -9.60 18.17
CA VAL A 116 13.27 -10.68 17.21
C VAL A 116 14.49 -11.02 16.34
N TYR A 117 15.27 -10.03 15.92
CA TYR A 117 16.49 -10.26 15.14
C TYR A 117 17.64 -10.86 15.94
N LEU A 118 17.55 -10.83 17.26
CA LEU A 118 18.54 -11.39 18.17
C LEU A 118 18.06 -12.70 18.82
N LYS A 119 16.97 -13.27 18.32
CA LYS A 119 16.38 -14.47 18.92
C LYS A 119 17.32 -15.69 18.84
N GLY A 120 17.31 -16.46 19.92
CA GLY A 120 18.13 -17.67 20.09
C GLY A 120 19.62 -17.40 20.25
N MET A 121 20.03 -16.15 20.50
CA MET A 121 21.42 -15.86 20.80
C MET A 121 21.81 -16.41 22.16
N ASP A 122 22.99 -17.02 22.23
CA ASP A 122 23.59 -17.49 23.46
C ASP A 122 24.35 -16.33 24.12
N TYR A 123 24.01 -16.06 25.37
CA TYR A 123 24.68 -15.04 26.17
C TYR A 123 25.66 -15.73 27.14
N PRO A 124 26.83 -15.11 27.43
CA PRO A 124 27.23 -13.74 27.10
C PRO A 124 27.61 -13.52 25.62
N ALA A 125 27.20 -12.37 25.06
CA ALA A 125 27.48 -11.98 23.67
C ALA A 125 28.10 -10.58 23.60
N GLY A 126 29.13 -10.39 22.77
CA GLY A 126 29.71 -9.07 22.50
C GLY A 126 28.97 -8.34 21.38
N ARG A 127 29.30 -7.06 21.17
CA ARG A 127 28.75 -6.24 20.07
C ARG A 127 28.87 -6.94 18.70
N GLN A 128 30.02 -7.54 18.43
CA GLN A 128 30.26 -8.29 17.19
C GLN A 128 29.34 -9.51 17.03
N ASP A 129 29.09 -10.25 18.11
CA ASP A 129 28.14 -11.38 18.10
C ASP A 129 26.71 -10.91 17.84
N LEU A 130 26.31 -9.77 18.41
CA LEU A 130 25.01 -9.15 18.15
C LEU A 130 24.86 -8.83 16.65
N VAL A 131 25.88 -8.21 16.02
CA VAL A 131 25.87 -7.88 14.58
C VAL A 131 25.81 -9.15 13.74
N ALA A 132 26.64 -10.15 14.03
CA ALA A 132 26.68 -11.40 13.30
C ALA A 132 25.34 -12.13 13.39
N ARG A 133 24.72 -12.14 14.58
CA ARG A 133 23.40 -12.75 14.80
C ARG A 133 22.28 -12.01 14.08
N ALA A 134 22.27 -10.68 14.18
CA ALA A 134 21.31 -9.84 13.50
C ALA A 134 21.39 -10.04 11.97
N ARG A 135 22.60 -10.02 11.38
CA ARG A 135 22.79 -10.32 9.96
C ARG A 135 22.30 -11.72 9.58
N LYS A 136 22.62 -12.73 10.39
CA LYS A 136 22.15 -14.11 10.19
C LYS A 136 20.62 -14.21 10.16
N ASN A 137 19.94 -13.36 10.95
CA ASN A 137 18.49 -13.26 11.00
C ASN A 137 17.89 -12.26 10.01
N ASN A 138 18.66 -11.82 8.99
CA ASN A 138 18.24 -10.82 8.00
C ASN A 138 17.75 -9.51 8.63
N ALA A 139 18.44 -9.04 9.68
CA ALA A 139 18.13 -7.76 10.27
C ALA A 139 18.39 -6.61 9.28
N PRO A 140 17.52 -5.59 9.26
CA PRO A 140 17.73 -4.42 8.40
C PRO A 140 18.98 -3.65 8.83
N GLU A 141 19.59 -2.91 7.90
CA GLU A 141 20.80 -2.12 8.17
C GLU A 141 20.65 -1.18 9.39
N GLY A 142 19.46 -0.62 9.61
CA GLY A 142 19.21 0.22 10.79
C GLY A 142 19.34 -0.53 12.13
N VAL A 143 19.11 -1.85 12.18
CA VAL A 143 19.41 -2.67 13.38
C VAL A 143 20.91 -2.83 13.55
N ILE A 144 21.62 -3.09 12.45
CA ILE A 144 23.07 -3.28 12.46
C ILE A 144 23.77 -1.98 12.90
N ASP A 145 23.39 -0.84 12.32
CA ASP A 145 23.92 0.48 12.65
C ASP A 145 23.72 0.80 14.15
N VAL A 146 22.52 0.53 14.68
CA VAL A 146 22.24 0.73 16.11
C VAL A 146 23.11 -0.18 16.98
N ILE A 147 23.32 -1.45 16.61
CA ILE A 147 24.22 -2.35 17.33
C ILE A 147 25.67 -1.85 17.25
N GLU A 148 26.10 -1.29 16.12
CA GLU A 148 27.45 -0.74 15.97
C GLU A 148 27.70 0.46 16.89
N GLN A 149 26.64 1.23 17.21
CA GLN A 149 26.66 2.32 18.20
C GLN A 149 26.68 1.84 19.65
N PHE A 150 26.47 0.55 19.93
CA PHE A 150 26.54 0.03 21.29
C PHE A 150 27.95 0.11 21.87
N GLY A 151 28.04 0.25 23.19
CA GLY A 151 29.31 0.14 23.90
C GLY A 151 29.95 -1.24 23.69
N ASP A 152 31.29 -1.26 23.61
CA ASP A 152 32.08 -2.48 23.51
C ASP A 152 32.13 -3.16 24.89
N ARG A 153 31.01 -3.77 25.26
CA ARG A 153 30.81 -4.53 26.49
C ARG A 153 30.15 -5.86 26.17
N THR A 154 30.32 -6.80 27.09
CA THR A 154 29.64 -8.07 27.04
C THR A 154 28.23 -7.93 27.58
N TYR A 155 27.25 -8.29 26.77
CA TYR A 155 25.85 -8.37 27.16
C TYR A 155 25.54 -9.75 27.69
N ARG A 156 24.85 -9.85 28.83
CA ARG A 156 24.52 -11.15 29.44
C ARG A 156 23.10 -11.61 29.18
N SER A 157 22.26 -10.76 28.59
CA SER A 157 20.88 -11.09 28.25
C SER A 157 20.32 -10.17 27.17
N ALA A 158 19.21 -10.61 26.55
CA ALA A 158 18.46 -9.77 25.62
C ALA A 158 17.83 -8.53 26.28
N ALA A 159 17.66 -8.55 27.62
CA ALA A 159 17.19 -7.40 28.38
C ALA A 159 18.25 -6.30 28.41
N GLU A 160 19.51 -6.63 28.75
CA GLU A 160 20.62 -5.64 28.75
C GLU A 160 20.82 -5.01 27.37
N VAL A 161 20.70 -5.82 26.33
CA VAL A 161 20.76 -5.37 24.93
C VAL A 161 19.62 -4.41 24.59
N SER A 162 18.41 -4.69 25.07
CA SER A 162 17.25 -3.82 24.89
C SER A 162 17.35 -2.52 25.68
N GLU A 163 17.97 -2.54 26.86
CA GLU A 163 18.24 -1.34 27.64
C GLU A 163 19.25 -0.44 26.94
N GLU A 164 20.34 -1.00 26.40
CA GLU A 164 21.28 -0.21 25.61
C GLU A 164 20.65 0.31 24.32
N PHE A 165 19.80 -0.49 23.65
CA PHE A 165 19.03 -0.05 22.47
C PHE A 165 18.22 1.22 22.76
N GLY A 166 17.60 1.29 23.95
CA GLY A 166 16.84 2.47 24.38
C GLY A 166 17.71 3.69 24.74
N LYS A 167 19.01 3.51 24.99
CA LYS A 167 19.94 4.59 25.32
C LYS A 167 20.61 5.22 24.11
N VAL A 168 20.82 4.45 23.04
CA VAL A 168 21.49 4.91 21.81
C VAL A 168 20.52 5.57 20.81
N ARG A 169 19.22 5.57 21.10
CA ARG A 169 18.18 6.18 20.28
C ARG A 169 17.66 7.47 20.91
#